data_AF-A0A3C1E3A0-F1
#
_entry.id   AF-A0A3C1E3A0-F1
#
_cell.length_a   1.000
_cell.length_b   1.000
_cell.length_c   1.000
_cell.angle_alpha   90.00
_cell.angle_beta   90.00
_cell.angle_gamma   90.00
#
_symmetry.space_group_name_H-M   'P 1'
#
loop_
_entity.id
_entity.type
_entity.pdbx_description
1 polymer ?
#
loop_
_entity_poly.entity_id
_entity_poly.type
_entity_poly.pdbx_seq_one_letter_code
_entity_poly.pdbx_strand_id
1 'polypeptide(L)'
;GGHIIQGRGEGAEQLLADAHAVEDAGAFAVVLEMVPSGVAAQVTKELRIPTIGVGAGPHVDGQLLVWTDWAGLTTGRIPKFVRQYANLSGVLTDAVKEYRADVESGVYPAPEHEYED
;
A
#
# COMPACT_ATOMS: atom_id res chain seq x y z
N GLY A 1 -10.46 -17.38 -2.16
CA GLY A 1 -10.41 -15.89 -2.16
C GLY A 1 -9.95 -15.43 -0.80
N GLY A 2 -8.81 -14.74 -0.73
CA GLY A 2 -8.18 -14.24 0.49
C GLY A 2 -6.73 -13.83 0.22
N HIS A 3 -6.11 -13.10 1.15
CA HIS A 3 -4.70 -12.69 1.09
C HIS A 3 -3.78 -13.90 1.31
N ILE A 4 -3.57 -14.69 0.26
CA ILE A 4 -2.78 -15.91 0.27
C ILE A 4 -1.43 -15.63 -0.39
N ILE A 5 -0.35 -16.07 0.26
CA ILE A 5 1.00 -15.98 -0.30
C ILE A 5 1.06 -16.83 -1.57
N GLN A 6 1.40 -16.22 -2.71
CA GLN A 6 1.57 -16.89 -4.01
C GLN A 6 2.99 -17.42 -4.16
N GLY A 7 3.23 -18.36 -5.08
CA GLY A 7 4.59 -18.83 -5.36
C GLY A 7 5.25 -19.65 -4.24
N ARG A 8 4.47 -20.24 -3.32
CA ARG A 8 4.99 -21.16 -2.30
C ARG A 8 5.02 -22.60 -2.84
N GLY A 9 6.14 -23.29 -2.62
CA GLY A 9 6.30 -24.68 -3.06
C GLY A 9 6.18 -24.81 -4.58
N GLU A 10 5.37 -25.75 -5.04
CA GLU A 10 5.11 -26.01 -6.47
C GLU A 10 4.50 -24.80 -7.21
N GLY A 11 3.92 -23.84 -6.49
CA GLY A 11 3.37 -22.62 -7.10
C GLY A 11 4.42 -21.66 -7.67
N ALA A 12 5.72 -21.84 -7.37
CA ALA A 12 6.78 -20.97 -7.89
C ALA A 12 6.95 -21.11 -9.41
N GLU A 13 6.91 -22.33 -9.94
CA GLU A 13 7.04 -22.59 -11.38
C GLU A 13 5.88 -21.98 -12.17
N GLN A 14 4.65 -22.12 -11.66
CA GLN A 14 3.49 -21.50 -12.28
C GLN A 14 3.60 -19.96 -12.28
N LEU A 15 4.05 -19.36 -11.18
CA LEU A 15 4.20 -17.91 -11.09
C LEU A 15 5.26 -17.38 -12.07
N LEU A 16 6.36 -18.11 -12.29
CA LEU A 16 7.35 -17.79 -13.31
C LEU A 16 6.76 -17.91 -14.72
N ALA A 17 6.03 -18.98 -15.00
CA ALA A 17 5.36 -19.17 -16.28
C ALA A 17 4.36 -18.06 -16.59
N ASP A 18 3.55 -17.66 -15.60
CA ASP A 18 2.59 -16.56 -15.72
C ASP A 18 3.29 -15.21 -15.97
N ALA A 19 4.41 -14.97 -15.28
CA ALA A 19 5.21 -13.76 -15.43
C ALA A 19 5.81 -13.63 -16.83
N HIS A 20 6.35 -14.71 -17.39
CA HIS A 20 6.82 -14.75 -18.79
C HIS A 20 5.66 -14.60 -19.77
N ALA A 21 4.52 -15.25 -19.52
CA ALA A 21 3.37 -15.18 -20.41
C ALA A 21 2.82 -13.75 -20.55
N VAL A 22 2.76 -12.97 -19.47
CA VAL A 22 2.32 -11.57 -19.54
C VAL A 22 3.36 -10.67 -20.22
N GLU A 23 4.66 -10.94 -20.04
CA GLU A 23 5.72 -10.26 -20.78
C GLU A 23 5.60 -10.52 -22.29
N ASP A 24 5.48 -11.80 -22.69
CA ASP A 24 5.35 -12.20 -24.09
C ASP A 24 4.07 -11.65 -24.74
N ALA A 25 3.01 -11.44 -23.95
CA ALA A 25 1.79 -10.77 -24.40
C ALA A 25 1.95 -9.24 -24.59
N GLY A 26 3.10 -8.67 -24.22
CA GLY A 26 3.43 -7.26 -24.43
C GLY A 26 3.20 -6.37 -23.21
N ALA A 27 3.09 -6.93 -21.99
CA ALA A 27 3.13 -6.13 -20.78
C ALA A 27 4.44 -5.33 -20.72
N PHE A 28 4.38 -4.06 -20.29
CA PHE A 28 5.57 -3.23 -20.14
C PHE A 28 6.17 -3.28 -18.73
N ALA A 29 5.44 -3.83 -17.76
CA ALA A 29 5.84 -4.06 -16.37
C ALA A 29 4.89 -5.08 -15.72
N VAL A 30 5.29 -5.69 -14.60
CA VAL A 30 4.46 -6.63 -13.84
C VAL A 30 4.49 -6.34 -12.34
N VAL A 31 3.35 -6.48 -11.66
CA VAL A 31 3.27 -6.37 -10.20
C VAL A 31 3.33 -7.76 -9.57
N LEU A 32 4.21 -7.93 -8.58
CA LEU A 32 4.33 -9.14 -7.77
C LEU A 32 3.75 -8.87 -6.38
N GLU A 33 2.58 -9.45 -6.08
CA GLU A 33 1.87 -9.27 -4.82
C GLU A 33 1.97 -10.51 -3.92
N MET A 34 2.40 -10.30 -2.67
CA MET A 34 2.47 -11.36 -1.65
C MET A 34 3.26 -12.60 -2.11
N VAL A 35 4.42 -12.39 -2.74
CA VAL A 35 5.32 -13.44 -3.25
C VAL A 35 6.53 -13.61 -2.31
N PRO A 36 7.01 -14.84 -2.02
CA PRO A 36 8.25 -15.05 -1.29
C PRO A 36 9.42 -14.31 -1.95
N SER A 37 10.24 -13.63 -1.13
CA SER A 37 11.31 -12.76 -1.63
C SER A 37 12.29 -13.45 -2.58
N GLY A 38 12.58 -14.74 -2.38
CA GLY A 38 13.44 -15.51 -3.27
C GLY A 38 12.83 -15.76 -4.65
N VAL A 39 11.52 -16.02 -4.70
CA VAL A 39 10.78 -16.24 -5.95
C VAL A 39 10.65 -14.92 -6.71
N ALA A 40 10.34 -13.82 -6.02
CA ALA A 40 10.30 -12.50 -6.63
C ALA A 40 11.67 -12.06 -7.20
N ALA A 41 12.77 -12.39 -6.49
CA ALA A 41 14.12 -12.16 -6.99
C ALA A 41 14.40 -12.97 -8.27
N GLN A 42 13.93 -14.21 -8.34
CA GLN A 42 14.08 -15.05 -9.52
C GLN A 42 13.30 -14.46 -10.72
N VAL A 43 12.03 -14.10 -10.52
CA VAL A 43 11.21 -13.48 -11.57
C VAL A 43 11.87 -12.21 -12.10
N THR A 44 12.32 -11.33 -11.20
CA THR A 44 12.99 -10.06 -11.58
C THR A 44 14.28 -10.29 -12.36
N LYS A 45 15.02 -11.38 -12.05
CA LYS A 45 16.23 -11.73 -12.79
C LYS A 45 15.94 -12.26 -14.20
N GLU A 46 14.79 -12.92 -14.40
CA GLU A 46 14.44 -13.58 -15.66
C GLU A 46 13.70 -12.66 -16.64
N LEU A 47 12.85 -11.76 -16.14
CA LEU A 47 12.12 -10.83 -16.98
C LEU A 47 13.00 -9.69 -17.52
N ARG A 48 12.63 -9.18 -18.69
CA ARG A 48 13.20 -8.00 -19.34
C ARG A 48 12.42 -6.73 -18.97
N ILE A 49 11.16 -6.87 -18.56
CA ILE A 49 10.32 -5.77 -18.11
C ILE A 49 10.45 -5.51 -16.60
N PRO A 50 10.26 -4.26 -16.13
CA PRO A 50 10.35 -3.94 -14.71
C PRO A 50 9.35 -4.72 -13.84
N THR A 51 9.82 -5.20 -12.69
CA THR A 51 8.98 -5.79 -11.65
C THR A 51 8.68 -4.79 -10.53
N ILE A 52 7.43 -4.72 -10.09
CA ILE A 52 6.98 -3.87 -8.99
C ILE A 52 6.47 -4.75 -7.85
N GLY A 53 7.12 -4.69 -6.69
CA GLY A 53 6.75 -5.52 -5.54
C GLY A 53 5.76 -4.85 -4.59
N VAL A 54 4.79 -5.62 -4.11
CA VAL A 54 3.97 -5.29 -2.93
C VAL A 54 3.92 -6.51 -2.01
N GLY A 55 4.72 -6.46 -0.93
CA GLY A 55 4.95 -7.64 -0.10
C GLY A 55 5.75 -8.76 -0.79
N ALA A 56 6.60 -8.41 -1.76
CA ALA A 56 7.45 -9.33 -2.53
C ALA A 56 8.95 -9.27 -2.15
N GLY A 57 9.30 -8.53 -1.09
CA GLY A 57 10.69 -8.31 -0.68
C GLY A 57 11.41 -7.23 -1.50
N PRO A 58 12.71 -7.01 -1.25
CA PRO A 58 13.45 -5.88 -1.80
C PRO A 58 14.09 -6.15 -3.18
N HIS A 59 14.05 -7.39 -3.68
CA HIS A 59 14.75 -7.81 -4.89
C HIS A 59 13.87 -7.69 -6.15
N VAL A 60 13.25 -6.54 -6.32
CA VAL A 60 12.39 -6.13 -7.43
C VAL A 60 12.82 -4.73 -7.89
N ASP A 61 12.44 -4.31 -9.09
CA ASP A 61 12.90 -3.02 -9.65
C ASP A 61 12.22 -1.80 -9.02
N GLY A 62 10.98 -1.97 -8.53
CA GLY A 62 10.21 -0.94 -7.86
C GLY A 62 9.35 -1.47 -6.73
N GLN A 63 8.85 -0.57 -5.89
CA GLN A 63 8.00 -0.90 -4.75
C GLN A 63 6.66 -0.17 -4.85
N LEU A 64 5.60 -0.85 -4.42
CA LEU A 64 4.25 -0.32 -4.34
C LEU A 64 3.68 -0.56 -2.94
N LEU A 65 3.02 0.46 -2.40
CA LEU A 65 2.17 0.38 -1.23
C LEU A 65 0.95 1.28 -1.44
N VAL A 66 -0.20 0.90 -0.89
CA VAL A 66 -1.37 1.77 -0.85
C VAL A 66 -1.08 2.92 0.12
N TRP A 67 -1.29 4.16 -0.33
CA TRP A 67 -0.86 5.32 0.44
C TRP A 67 -1.58 5.50 1.77
N THR A 68 -2.87 5.16 1.83
CA THR A 68 -3.67 5.21 3.07
C THR A 68 -3.15 4.23 4.12
N ASP A 69 -2.64 3.07 3.69
CA ASP A 69 -2.07 2.06 4.58
C ASP A 69 -0.80 2.60 5.24
N TRP A 70 0.15 3.09 4.44
CA TRP A 70 1.43 3.58 4.97
C TRP A 70 1.32 4.95 5.63
N ALA A 71 0.31 5.77 5.28
CA ALA A 71 0.02 7.03 5.96
C ALA A 71 -0.76 6.85 7.27
N GLY A 72 -1.18 5.62 7.61
CA GLY A 72 -1.81 5.32 8.90
C GLY A 72 -3.29 5.69 8.98
N LEU A 73 -4.00 5.68 7.85
CA LEU A 73 -5.47 5.80 7.80
C LEU A 73 -6.14 4.44 7.97
N THR A 74 -5.47 3.36 7.59
CA THR A 74 -5.99 1.99 7.76
C THR A 74 -5.93 1.58 9.22
N THR A 75 -7.10 1.40 9.82
CA THR A 75 -7.28 0.95 11.21
C THR A 75 -7.59 -0.55 11.28
N GLY A 76 -7.15 -1.23 12.34
CA GLY A 76 -7.40 -2.66 12.53
C GLY A 76 -6.27 -3.54 11.99
N ARG A 77 -6.57 -4.47 11.09
CA ARG A 77 -5.57 -5.41 10.56
C ARG A 77 -4.76 -4.76 9.44
N ILE A 78 -3.57 -4.27 9.78
CA ILE A 78 -2.59 -3.77 8.82
C ILE A 78 -1.89 -4.96 8.14
N PRO A 79 -1.78 -5.00 6.80
CA PRO A 79 -1.03 -6.05 6.12
C PRO A 79 0.42 -6.10 6.59
N LYS A 80 0.97 -7.31 6.77
CA LYS A 80 2.33 -7.51 7.34
C LYS A 80 3.44 -6.77 6.55
N PHE A 81 3.26 -6.60 5.26
CA PHE A 81 4.24 -5.93 4.39
C PHE A 81 4.16 -4.40 4.41
N VAL A 82 3.15 -3.83 5.07
CA VAL A 82 3.01 -2.38 5.21
C VAL A 82 3.87 -1.91 6.37
N ARG A 83 4.73 -0.93 6.10
CA ARG A 83 5.32 -0.06 7.11
C ARG A 83 4.52 1.23 7.17
N GLN A 84 4.00 1.59 8.33
CA GLN A 84 3.37 2.89 8.54
C GLN A 84 4.45 3.95 8.80
N TYR A 85 4.35 5.09 8.11
CA TYR A 85 5.22 6.25 8.25
C TYR A 85 4.53 7.42 8.95
N ALA A 86 3.20 7.38 9.07
CA ALA A 86 2.41 8.36 9.81
C ALA A 86 1.24 7.66 10.53
N ASN A 87 0.61 8.39 11.46
CA ASN A 87 -0.65 8.00 12.11
C ASN A 87 -1.73 9.06 11.80
N LEU A 88 -2.11 9.18 10.52
CA LEU A 88 -3.11 10.17 10.12
C LEU A 88 -4.49 9.91 10.74
N SER A 89 -4.85 8.64 11.02
CA SER A 89 -6.10 8.35 11.73
C SER A 89 -6.13 8.99 13.12
N GLY A 90 -5.03 8.94 13.88
CA GLY A 90 -4.90 9.64 15.15
C GLY A 90 -5.00 11.16 15.00
N VAL A 91 -4.23 11.74 14.09
CA VAL A 91 -4.22 13.19 13.83
C VAL A 91 -5.63 13.71 13.49
N LEU A 92 -6.34 13.03 12.59
CA LEU A 92 -7.70 13.41 12.21
C LEU A 92 -8.70 13.18 13.36
N THR A 93 -8.51 12.12 14.14
CA THR A 93 -9.35 11.85 15.31
C THR A 93 -9.25 12.98 16.34
N ASP A 94 -8.03 13.45 16.61
CA ASP A 94 -7.80 14.51 17.58
C ASP A 94 -8.31 15.86 17.06
N ALA A 95 -8.06 16.18 15.78
CA ALA A 95 -8.60 17.38 15.14
C ALA A 95 -10.14 17.44 15.17
N VAL A 96 -10.82 16.31 14.93
CA VAL A 96 -12.29 16.25 15.00
C VAL A 96 -12.80 16.45 16.44
N LYS A 97 -12.09 15.94 17.45
CA LYS A 97 -12.47 16.17 18.86
C LYS A 97 -12.28 17.62 19.27
N GLU A 98 -11.18 18.24 18.86
CA GLU A 98 -10.88 19.66 19.12
C GLU A 98 -11.93 20.55 18.44
N TYR A 99 -12.16 20.36 17.14
CA TYR A 99 -13.21 21.07 16.40
C TYR A 99 -14.58 20.93 17.07
N ARG A 100 -14.94 19.72 17.50
CA ARG A 100 -16.20 19.49 18.21
C ARG A 100 -16.26 20.27 19.52
N ALA A 101 -15.19 20.28 20.31
CA ALA A 101 -15.14 21.01 21.58
C ALA A 101 -15.25 22.52 21.35
N ASP A 102 -14.62 23.05 20.31
CA ASP A 102 -14.71 24.48 19.97
C ASP A 102 -16.12 24.87 19.55
N VAL A 103 -16.81 24.03 18.77
CA VAL A 103 -18.22 24.25 18.40
C VAL A 103 -19.14 24.16 19.63
N GLU A 104 -18.98 23.15 20.48
CA GLU A 104 -19.82 22.94 21.66
C GLU A 104 -19.63 24.05 22.71
N SER A 105 -18.43 24.62 22.80
CA SER A 105 -18.10 25.72 23.71
C SER A 105 -18.37 27.12 23.14
N GLY A 106 -18.61 27.23 21.83
CA GLY A 106 -18.77 28.51 21.13
C GLY A 106 -17.45 29.26 20.89
N VAL A 107 -16.30 28.59 21.00
CA VAL A 107 -14.99 29.14 20.59
C VAL A 107 -14.91 29.26 19.06
N TYR A 108 -15.52 28.32 18.34
CA TYR A 108 -15.63 28.34 16.88
C TYR A 108 -17.11 28.38 16.43
N PRO A 109 -17.45 29.19 15.39
CA PRO A 109 -16.59 30.17 14.74
C PRO A 109 -16.29 31.38 15.63
N ALA A 110 -15.07 31.90 15.51
CA ALA A 110 -14.65 33.18 16.08
C ALA A 110 -14.82 34.31 15.04
N PRO A 111 -14.81 35.60 15.43
CA PRO A 111 -15.05 36.71 14.51
C PRO A 111 -14.17 36.72 13.25
N GLU A 112 -12.93 36.25 13.31
CA GLU A 112 -12.04 36.13 12.14
C GLU A 112 -12.52 35.11 11.08
N HIS A 113 -13.49 34.27 11.43
CA HIS A 113 -14.12 33.29 10.54
C HIS A 113 -15.45 33.81 9.94
N GLU A 114 -15.89 35.00 10.33
CA GLU A 114 -17.13 35.62 9.84
C GLU A 114 -16.85 36.57 8.66
N TYR A 115 -17.86 36.78 7.80
CA TYR A 115 -17.82 37.79 6.74
C TYR A 115 -18.77 38.93 7.11
N GLU A 116 -18.34 40.17 6.88
CA GLU A 116 -19.13 41.40 7.15
C GLU A 116 -19.89 41.85 5.88
N ASP A 117 -21.01 42.55 6.05
CA ASP A 117 -21.79 43.20 4.98
C ASP A 117 -21.17 44.52 4.48
#